data_AF-A0A1H3JTL5-F1
#
_entry.id   AF-A0A1H3JTL5-F1
#
_cell.length_a   1.000
_cell.length_b   1.000
_cell.length_c   1.000
_cell.angle_alpha   90.00
_cell.angle_beta   90.00
_cell.angle_gamma   90.00
#
_symmetry.space_group_name_H-M   'P 1'
#
loop_
_entity.id
_entity.type
_entity.pdbx_description
1 polymer ?
#
loop_
_entity_poly.entity_id
_entity_poly.type
_entity_poly.pdbx_seq_one_letter_code
_entity_poly.pdbx_strand_id
1 'polypeptide(L)'
;MKTIKLVKQTMIDEFEVEGVWFNPNNPNHKVHGKLSFSPKDASLNLLGSLTEIDNDLFGLRQGIHFDTICGETLSGELVCLFHIIQTSNKIRFSGYHSQTYKFKFMIVGGHFSSADELIFQKVSFNSTYLESFMNISPYTFNFEDDVNGFMKSADASFKHPEINKWEIPSIDCAFATNSHFKFSTIGHKDVIMEYTALLDLISNSPQNYSWFLNKIYKLLSLFSLFTGKEQFLKDLSFKIEDTPEVQNNKYKVFFTQKDFKEEKDIDSIESITFSDIKDNLAIYLNKWYLLYNDLEPIYNLYINTKYHGIYEEWKFLNYTRSLEGYHRLRFTDSTFCNPSDYDPIKTAIITHLEETITDETLQDLKKNMQNSISYAYEYPFKKRLIEVANSIDAPIFNRIFKNKKDMKGFMNKVKETRNKMTHPQTEDSNIFSNRTLYLANIRLSALIHTLILIDLGFPSNFIEHKLSYLYYNLETAKRELN
;
A
#
# COMPACT_ATOMS: atom_id res chain seq x y z
N MET A 1 -34.96 15.96 -3.12
CA MET A 1 -33.56 15.46 -3.12
C MET A 1 -33.47 14.29 -2.16
N LYS A 2 -32.87 13.16 -2.55
CA LYS A 2 -32.61 12.07 -1.60
C LYS A 2 -31.58 12.58 -0.58
N THR A 3 -31.93 12.56 0.70
CA THR A 3 -30.98 12.87 1.77
C THR A 3 -29.90 11.80 1.79
N ILE A 4 -28.67 12.17 1.45
CA ILE A 4 -27.50 11.28 1.48
C ILE A 4 -27.10 11.09 2.96
N LYS A 5 -26.89 9.85 3.37
CA LYS A 5 -26.29 9.53 4.67
C LYS A 5 -24.82 9.18 4.48
N LEU A 6 -23.93 9.95 5.08
CA LEU A 6 -22.47 9.78 4.96
C LEU A 6 -22.01 8.40 5.45
N VAL A 7 -22.58 7.89 6.55
CA VAL A 7 -22.24 6.55 7.06
C VAL A 7 -22.50 5.41 6.06
N LYS A 8 -23.37 5.63 5.06
CA LYS A 8 -23.69 4.67 4.00
C LYS A 8 -22.82 4.82 2.74
N GLN A 9 -22.08 5.92 2.61
CA GLN A 9 -21.16 6.16 1.48
C GLN A 9 -19.82 5.47 1.71
N THR A 10 -19.01 5.34 0.68
CA THR A 10 -17.67 4.76 0.67
C THR A 10 -16.66 5.78 0.16
N MET A 11 -15.36 5.50 0.29
CA MET A 11 -14.30 6.38 -0.23
C MET A 11 -14.20 6.39 -1.76
N ILE A 12 -14.97 5.55 -2.45
CA ILE A 12 -15.07 5.54 -3.92
C ILE A 12 -16.28 6.32 -4.45
N ASP A 13 -17.20 6.71 -3.56
CA ASP A 13 -18.39 7.46 -3.95
C ASP A 13 -18.07 8.94 -4.12
N GLU A 14 -18.86 9.61 -4.97
CA GLU A 14 -18.89 11.06 -5.09
C GLU A 14 -20.20 11.58 -4.51
N PHE A 15 -20.11 12.50 -3.56
CA PHE A 15 -21.30 13.02 -2.89
C PHE A 15 -21.11 14.45 -2.40
N GLU A 16 -22.25 15.10 -2.19
CA GLU A 16 -22.32 16.42 -1.63
C GLU A 16 -23.41 16.46 -0.56
N VAL A 17 -23.09 17.04 0.59
CA VAL A 17 -24.01 17.19 1.71
C VAL A 17 -24.00 18.61 2.22
N GLU A 18 -25.16 19.09 2.62
CA GLU A 18 -25.32 20.37 3.29
C GLU A 18 -25.35 20.17 4.80
N GLY A 19 -24.89 21.17 5.53
CA GLY A 19 -24.81 21.15 6.97
C GLY A 19 -24.48 22.50 7.58
N VAL A 20 -24.32 22.47 8.90
CA VAL A 20 -23.90 23.60 9.70
C VAL A 20 -22.53 23.29 10.29
N TRP A 21 -21.59 24.22 10.15
CA TRP A 21 -20.18 24.02 10.44
C TRP A 21 -19.68 25.08 11.42
N PHE A 22 -18.72 24.73 12.26
CA PHE A 22 -18.18 25.59 13.28
C PHE A 22 -16.73 25.22 13.61
N ASN A 23 -15.99 26.18 14.16
CA ASN A 23 -14.68 25.94 14.76
C ASN A 23 -14.90 25.31 16.15
N PRO A 24 -14.26 24.17 16.50
CA PRO A 24 -14.35 23.58 17.84
C PRO A 24 -14.03 24.55 18.98
N ASN A 25 -13.15 25.54 18.74
CA ASN A 25 -12.80 26.57 19.72
C ASN A 25 -13.89 27.65 19.90
N ASN A 26 -14.86 27.73 19.00
CA ASN A 26 -16.01 28.64 19.08
C ASN A 26 -17.30 27.95 18.58
N PRO A 27 -17.85 26.98 19.33
CA PRO A 27 -18.95 26.13 18.87
C PRO A 27 -20.30 26.85 18.74
N ASN A 28 -20.42 28.04 19.33
CA ASN A 28 -21.63 28.87 19.24
C ASN A 28 -21.73 29.59 17.89
N HIS A 29 -20.60 29.84 17.22
CA HIS A 29 -20.57 30.48 15.90
C HIS A 29 -20.70 29.44 14.79
N LYS A 30 -21.91 29.33 14.25
CA LYS A 30 -22.31 28.29 13.31
C LYS A 30 -22.60 28.87 11.93
N VAL A 31 -22.02 28.28 10.89
CA VAL A 31 -22.09 28.76 9.51
C VAL A 31 -22.62 27.65 8.59
N HIS A 32 -23.60 27.98 7.75
CA HIS A 32 -24.11 27.04 6.75
C HIS A 32 -23.09 26.77 5.66
N GLY A 33 -23.01 25.53 5.20
CA GLY A 33 -22.10 25.17 4.12
C GLY A 33 -22.35 23.82 3.50
N LYS A 34 -21.70 23.62 2.37
CA LYS A 34 -21.77 22.42 1.55
C LYS A 34 -20.42 21.71 1.55
N LEU A 35 -20.42 20.48 2.04
CA LEU A 35 -19.30 19.56 2.00
C LEU A 35 -19.40 18.72 0.72
N SER A 36 -18.35 18.74 -0.08
CA SER A 36 -18.23 17.95 -1.32
C SER A 36 -17.05 17.00 -1.18
N PHE A 37 -17.27 15.71 -1.47
CA PHE A 37 -16.25 14.68 -1.45
C PHE A 37 -16.27 13.89 -2.76
N SER A 38 -15.07 13.57 -3.23
CA SER A 38 -14.77 12.64 -4.30
C SER A 38 -13.47 11.91 -3.93
N PRO A 39 -13.15 10.78 -4.57
CA PRO A 39 -11.88 10.09 -4.32
C PRO A 39 -10.65 10.97 -4.53
N LYS A 40 -10.74 11.99 -5.39
CA LYS A 40 -9.62 12.88 -5.78
C LYS A 40 -9.59 14.20 -5.05
N ASP A 41 -10.74 14.69 -4.59
CA ASP A 41 -10.87 16.01 -4.01
C ASP A 41 -11.92 16.05 -2.90
N ALA A 42 -11.63 16.86 -1.88
CA ALA A 42 -12.48 17.04 -0.72
C ALA A 42 -12.45 18.51 -0.28
N SER A 43 -13.64 19.12 -0.18
CA SER A 43 -13.74 20.55 0.14
C SER A 43 -15.03 20.90 0.89
N LEU A 44 -14.96 21.97 1.68
CA LEU A 44 -16.07 22.58 2.37
C LEU A 44 -16.24 24.02 1.86
N ASN A 45 -17.43 24.33 1.35
CA ASN A 45 -17.81 25.67 0.91
C ASN A 45 -18.82 26.27 1.88
N LEU A 46 -18.47 27.38 2.51
CA LEU A 46 -19.27 28.06 3.52
C LEU A 46 -19.95 29.31 2.97
N LEU A 47 -21.19 29.54 3.41
CA LEU A 47 -21.95 30.77 3.24
C LEU A 47 -21.81 31.62 4.52
N GLY A 48 -20.62 32.16 4.71
CA GLY A 48 -20.22 32.96 5.87
C GLY A 48 -18.73 32.80 6.14
N SER A 49 -18.30 33.19 7.35
CA SER A 49 -16.92 33.08 7.79
C SER A 49 -16.82 32.44 9.16
N LEU A 50 -15.89 31.49 9.34
CA LEU A 50 -15.60 30.87 10.64
C LEU A 50 -14.59 31.67 11.48
N THR A 51 -13.99 32.71 10.89
CA THR A 51 -12.98 33.56 11.52
C THR A 51 -13.55 34.92 11.95
N GLU A 52 -14.86 35.11 11.85
CA GLU A 52 -15.53 36.31 12.36
C GLU A 52 -15.43 36.36 13.90
N ILE A 53 -14.80 37.42 14.41
CA ILE A 53 -14.75 37.78 15.83
C ILE A 53 -15.25 39.22 15.93
N ASP A 54 -15.87 39.61 17.04
CA ASP A 54 -16.48 40.94 17.27
C ASP A 54 -15.59 42.14 16.89
N ASN A 55 -14.25 42.00 16.90
CA ASN A 55 -13.28 43.04 16.55
C ASN A 55 -12.60 42.88 15.17
N ASP A 56 -12.92 41.84 14.41
CA ASP A 56 -12.45 41.60 13.04
C ASP A 56 -13.57 41.00 12.18
N LEU A 57 -14.61 41.81 11.96
CA LEU A 57 -15.81 41.48 11.17
C LEU A 57 -15.51 40.95 9.76
N PHE A 58 -14.30 41.18 9.25
CA PHE A 58 -13.88 40.77 7.91
C PHE A 58 -12.81 39.67 7.92
N GLY A 59 -12.35 39.21 9.08
CA GLY A 59 -11.28 38.21 9.20
C GLY A 59 -9.99 38.62 8.49
N LEU A 60 -9.70 39.92 8.43
CA LEU A 60 -8.58 40.48 7.65
C LEU A 60 -7.25 40.44 8.40
N ARG A 61 -7.25 40.17 9.71
CA ARG A 61 -6.09 40.40 10.59
C ARG A 61 -5.45 39.13 11.18
N GLN A 62 -6.03 37.95 11.02
CA GLN A 62 -5.43 36.71 11.54
C GLN A 62 -5.27 35.62 10.48
N GLY A 63 -4.13 34.93 10.54
CA GLY A 63 -4.01 33.61 9.94
C GLY A 63 -4.93 32.63 10.64
N ILE A 64 -5.35 31.57 9.94
CA ILE A 64 -6.16 30.52 10.54
C ILE A 64 -5.34 29.85 11.65
N HIS A 65 -5.81 29.94 12.89
CA HIS A 65 -5.15 29.36 14.05
C HIS A 65 -5.80 28.04 14.51
N PHE A 66 -6.63 27.41 13.68
CA PHE A 66 -7.26 26.13 13.98
C PHE A 66 -7.09 25.15 12.82
N ASP A 67 -6.92 23.86 13.14
CA ASP A 67 -6.66 22.81 12.15
C ASP A 67 -7.87 21.88 11.93
N THR A 68 -8.96 22.12 12.66
CA THR A 68 -10.15 21.26 12.68
C THR A 68 -11.43 22.08 12.53
N ILE A 69 -12.35 21.61 11.70
CA ILE A 69 -13.72 22.14 11.59
C ILE A 69 -14.67 21.01 11.95
N CYS A 70 -15.65 21.26 12.80
CA CYS A 70 -16.71 20.30 13.07
C CYS A 70 -18.05 20.81 12.54
N GLY A 71 -19.00 19.89 12.36
CA GLY A 71 -20.29 20.23 11.82
C GLY A 71 -21.32 19.12 11.95
N GLU A 72 -22.55 19.47 11.61
CA GLU A 72 -23.69 18.58 11.62
C GLU A 72 -24.37 18.68 10.26
N THR A 73 -24.51 17.54 9.59
CA THR A 73 -25.22 17.48 8.30
C THR A 73 -26.72 17.71 8.51
N LEU A 74 -27.45 18.08 7.46
CA LEU A 74 -28.92 18.13 7.52
C LEU A 74 -29.58 16.76 7.80
N SER A 75 -28.84 15.65 7.64
CA SER A 75 -29.25 14.30 8.04
C SER A 75 -29.05 14.01 9.54
N GLY A 76 -28.44 14.93 10.29
CA GLY A 76 -28.12 14.80 11.72
C GLY A 76 -26.82 14.03 12.01
N GLU A 77 -25.93 13.87 11.02
CA GLU A 77 -24.65 13.19 11.21
C GLU A 77 -23.58 14.18 11.68
N LEU A 78 -22.90 13.85 12.77
CA LEU A 78 -21.77 14.62 13.29
C LEU A 78 -20.52 14.35 12.43
N VAL A 79 -19.84 15.41 12.02
CA VAL A 79 -18.66 15.35 11.15
C VAL A 79 -17.55 16.25 11.71
N CYS A 80 -16.30 15.81 11.62
CA CYS A 80 -15.15 16.73 11.73
C CYS A 80 -14.17 16.54 10.56
N LEU A 81 -13.62 17.66 10.12
CA LEU A 81 -12.65 17.81 9.04
C LEU A 81 -11.31 18.19 9.67
N PHE A 82 -10.23 17.52 9.27
CA PHE A 82 -8.90 17.71 9.86
C PHE A 82 -7.86 18.14 8.82
N HIS A 83 -6.81 18.81 9.31
CA HIS A 83 -5.72 19.35 8.49
C HIS A 83 -6.26 20.27 7.40
N ILE A 84 -7.00 21.29 7.83
CA ILE A 84 -7.71 22.19 6.94
C ILE A 84 -6.76 23.22 6.33
N ILE A 85 -7.04 23.60 5.09
CA ILE A 85 -6.35 24.68 4.38
C ILE A 85 -7.43 25.54 3.74
N GLN A 86 -7.51 26.82 4.12
CA GLN A 86 -8.38 27.75 3.42
C GLN A 86 -7.80 28.07 2.05
N THR A 87 -8.60 27.82 1.01
CA THR A 87 -8.22 28.08 -0.37
C THR A 87 -8.91 29.30 -0.95
N SER A 88 -10.00 29.76 -0.31
CA SER A 88 -10.69 30.98 -0.72
C SER A 88 -11.27 31.73 0.48
N ASN A 89 -11.14 33.05 0.46
CA ASN A 89 -11.86 33.97 1.33
C ASN A 89 -12.45 35.09 0.46
N LYS A 90 -13.76 35.10 0.24
CA LYS A 90 -14.43 36.12 -0.57
C LYS A 90 -15.22 37.05 0.33
N ILE A 91 -14.64 38.22 0.56
CA ILE A 91 -15.29 39.32 1.26
C ILE A 91 -16.00 40.18 0.21
N ARG A 92 -17.32 40.33 0.33
CA ARG A 92 -18.12 41.13 -0.61
C ARG A 92 -18.73 42.31 0.14
N PHE A 93 -18.60 43.50 -0.44
CA PHE A 93 -19.15 44.75 0.11
C PHE A 93 -20.68 44.80 0.01
N SER A 94 -21.26 44.08 -0.97
CA SER A 94 -22.68 43.74 -1.03
C SER A 94 -22.86 42.26 -1.40
N GLY A 95 -23.61 41.53 -0.58
CA GLY A 95 -23.79 40.07 -0.67
C GLY A 95 -23.13 39.30 0.49
N TYR A 96 -23.30 37.98 0.51
CA TYR A 96 -22.79 37.13 1.59
C TYR A 96 -21.29 36.84 1.46
N HIS A 97 -20.58 36.85 2.59
CA HIS A 97 -19.22 36.33 2.70
C HIS A 97 -19.20 34.82 2.40
N SER A 98 -18.10 34.33 1.86
CA SER A 98 -17.93 32.90 1.64
C SER A 98 -16.49 32.47 1.82
N GLN A 99 -16.29 31.33 2.45
CA GLN A 99 -14.98 30.70 2.63
C GLN A 99 -14.98 29.30 2.02
N THR A 100 -13.85 28.91 1.43
CA THR A 100 -13.64 27.53 0.96
C THR A 100 -12.44 26.94 1.68
N TYR A 101 -12.62 25.75 2.22
CA TYR A 101 -11.60 24.96 2.88
C TYR A 101 -11.38 23.65 2.12
N LYS A 102 -10.12 23.26 1.92
CA LYS A 102 -9.74 21.87 1.67
C LYS A 102 -9.32 21.23 2.98
N PHE A 103 -9.40 19.91 3.05
CA PHE A 103 -9.01 19.15 4.23
C PHE A 103 -8.37 17.83 3.81
N LYS A 104 -7.53 17.26 4.67
CA LYS A 104 -6.81 16.02 4.35
C LYS A 104 -7.69 14.78 4.53
N PHE A 105 -8.50 14.77 5.58
CA PHE A 105 -9.45 13.70 5.87
C PHE A 105 -10.60 14.20 6.73
N MET A 106 -11.68 13.43 6.79
CA MET A 106 -12.82 13.67 7.66
C MET A 106 -13.24 12.42 8.41
N ILE A 107 -13.85 12.62 9.57
CA ILE A 107 -14.47 11.58 10.39
C ILE A 107 -15.97 11.86 10.55
N VAL A 108 -16.78 10.82 10.49
CA VAL A 108 -18.24 10.85 10.67
C VAL A 108 -18.60 10.01 11.88
N GLY A 109 -19.45 10.53 12.77
CA GLY A 109 -19.94 9.85 13.96
C GLY A 109 -19.58 10.53 15.28
N GLY A 110 -18.87 11.66 15.27
CA GLY A 110 -18.54 12.41 16.48
C GLY A 110 -17.86 13.74 16.21
N HIS A 111 -17.77 14.56 17.26
CA HIS A 111 -16.97 15.78 17.26
C HIS A 111 -15.69 15.61 18.06
N PHE A 112 -14.59 16.16 17.55
CA PHE A 112 -13.26 16.08 18.14
C PHE A 112 -12.56 17.42 17.99
N SER A 113 -11.72 17.78 18.95
CA SER A 113 -11.00 19.05 18.94
C SER A 113 -9.70 18.97 18.13
N SER A 114 -9.10 17.78 18.01
CA SER A 114 -7.88 17.55 17.24
C SER A 114 -7.75 16.11 16.73
N ALA A 115 -6.85 15.89 15.76
CA ALA A 115 -6.55 14.56 15.25
C ALA A 115 -5.82 13.67 16.28
N ASP A 116 -5.23 14.25 17.32
CA ASP A 116 -4.51 13.53 18.38
C ASP A 116 -5.48 12.77 19.30
N GLU A 117 -6.72 13.27 19.45
CA GLU A 117 -7.80 12.65 20.24
C GLU A 117 -8.41 11.40 19.58
N LEU A 118 -8.06 11.13 18.32
CA LEU A 118 -8.59 10.02 17.53
C LEU A 118 -7.96 8.69 17.94
N ILE A 119 -8.30 8.23 19.15
CA ILE A 119 -7.78 7.00 19.77
C ILE A 119 -8.84 5.90 19.69
N PHE A 120 -8.45 4.74 19.16
CA PHE A 120 -9.35 3.63 18.87
C PHE A 120 -8.76 2.29 19.29
N GLN A 121 -9.62 1.31 19.55
CA GLN A 121 -9.19 -0.07 19.82
C GLN A 121 -9.15 -0.91 18.55
N LYS A 122 -10.04 -0.60 17.60
CA LYS A 122 -10.30 -1.42 16.43
C LYS A 122 -10.49 -0.57 15.19
N VAL A 123 -9.98 -1.07 14.08
CA VAL A 123 -10.30 -0.59 12.73
C VAL A 123 -10.85 -1.74 11.90
N SER A 124 -11.93 -1.45 11.17
CA SER A 124 -12.56 -2.33 10.20
C SER A 124 -12.44 -1.70 8.82
N PHE A 125 -11.98 -2.44 7.84
CA PHE A 125 -11.77 -1.90 6.50
C PHE A 125 -12.16 -2.88 5.40
N ASN A 126 -12.47 -2.31 4.24
CA ASN A 126 -12.63 -3.02 2.97
C ASN A 126 -11.69 -2.38 1.94
N SER A 127 -11.08 -3.20 1.09
CA SER A 127 -10.22 -2.75 -0.01
C SER A 127 -10.74 -3.25 -1.35
N THR A 128 -10.23 -2.67 -2.44
CA THR A 128 -10.39 -3.25 -3.77
C THR A 128 -9.99 -4.72 -3.76
N TYR A 129 -10.71 -5.53 -4.52
CA TYR A 129 -10.47 -6.96 -4.68
C TYR A 129 -10.61 -7.80 -3.41
N LEU A 130 -11.08 -7.25 -2.29
CA LEU A 130 -11.15 -7.99 -1.03
C LEU A 130 -12.12 -9.17 -1.10
N GLU A 131 -13.32 -8.97 -1.64
CA GLU A 131 -14.30 -10.04 -1.81
C GLU A 131 -13.73 -11.20 -2.66
N SER A 132 -13.09 -10.85 -3.78
CA SER A 132 -12.47 -11.79 -4.71
C SER A 132 -11.23 -12.48 -4.09
N PHE A 133 -10.46 -11.77 -3.26
CA PHE A 133 -9.34 -12.32 -2.47
C PHE A 133 -9.79 -13.31 -1.41
N MET A 134 -10.87 -12.99 -0.71
CA MET A 134 -11.49 -13.91 0.26
C MET A 134 -12.01 -15.17 -0.45
N ASN A 135 -12.58 -15.02 -1.65
CA ASN A 135 -13.12 -16.10 -2.48
C ASN A 135 -14.08 -17.03 -1.70
N ILE A 136 -14.94 -16.43 -0.88
CA ILE A 136 -15.96 -17.13 -0.09
C ILE A 136 -17.32 -16.93 -0.77
N SER A 137 -18.09 -18.01 -0.90
CA SER A 137 -19.49 -17.94 -1.35
C SER A 137 -20.44 -17.95 -0.14
N PRO A 138 -20.96 -16.80 0.31
CA PRO A 138 -21.90 -16.75 1.44
C PRO A 138 -23.35 -17.05 1.04
N TYR A 139 -23.62 -17.21 -0.27
CA TYR A 139 -24.94 -17.48 -0.83
C TYR A 139 -25.14 -18.95 -1.18
N THR A 140 -26.34 -19.45 -0.95
CA THR A 140 -26.80 -20.77 -1.43
C THR A 140 -28.11 -20.60 -2.18
N PHE A 141 -28.22 -21.23 -3.34
CA PHE A 141 -29.39 -21.17 -4.22
C PHE A 141 -29.97 -22.57 -4.38
N ASN A 142 -31.28 -22.71 -4.17
CA ASN A 142 -32.03 -23.93 -4.45
C ASN A 142 -33.13 -23.60 -5.46
N PHE A 143 -33.30 -24.47 -6.45
CA PHE A 143 -34.32 -24.32 -7.48
C PHE A 143 -35.19 -25.57 -7.49
N GLU A 144 -36.51 -25.41 -7.51
CA GLU A 144 -37.46 -26.50 -7.70
C GLU A 144 -38.12 -26.32 -9.06
N ASP A 145 -38.06 -27.35 -9.90
CA ASP A 145 -38.73 -27.38 -11.20
C ASP A 145 -40.00 -28.25 -11.14
N ASP A 146 -40.99 -27.91 -11.96
CA ASP A 146 -42.18 -28.73 -12.16
C ASP A 146 -41.93 -29.92 -13.12
N VAL A 147 -42.95 -30.74 -13.32
CA VAL A 147 -42.90 -31.94 -14.17
C VAL A 147 -42.61 -31.64 -15.65
N ASN A 148 -42.82 -30.40 -16.08
CA ASN A 148 -42.58 -29.92 -17.44
C ASN A 148 -41.24 -29.17 -17.58
N GLY A 149 -40.45 -29.08 -16.50
CA GLY A 149 -39.17 -28.37 -16.48
C GLY A 149 -39.31 -26.85 -16.31
N PHE A 150 -40.46 -26.34 -15.86
CA PHE A 150 -40.61 -24.94 -15.48
C PHE A 150 -40.21 -24.73 -14.03
N MET A 151 -39.36 -23.73 -13.78
CA MET A 151 -38.99 -23.33 -12.42
C MET A 151 -40.22 -22.91 -11.63
N LYS A 152 -40.54 -23.69 -10.60
CA LYS A 152 -41.68 -23.52 -9.70
C LYS A 152 -41.32 -22.64 -8.50
N SER A 153 -40.12 -22.79 -7.95
CA SER A 153 -39.61 -21.92 -6.88
C SER A 153 -38.09 -21.76 -6.97
N ALA A 154 -37.62 -20.65 -6.40
CA ALA A 154 -36.21 -20.38 -6.19
C ALA A 154 -36.03 -19.84 -4.78
N ASP A 155 -35.18 -20.50 -4.00
CA ASP A 155 -34.77 -20.05 -2.68
C ASP A 155 -33.33 -19.54 -2.75
N ALA A 156 -33.12 -18.34 -2.22
CA ALA A 156 -31.78 -17.78 -2.05
C ALA A 156 -31.58 -17.50 -0.56
N SER A 157 -30.52 -18.05 0.01
CA SER A 157 -30.19 -17.90 1.42
C SER A 157 -28.79 -17.32 1.59
N PHE A 158 -28.61 -16.55 2.66
CA PHE A 158 -27.34 -15.97 3.06
C PHE A 158 -26.93 -16.52 4.41
N LYS A 159 -25.66 -16.90 4.53
CA LYS A 159 -25.04 -17.24 5.81
C LYS A 159 -23.75 -16.45 5.95
N HIS A 160 -23.59 -15.75 7.08
CA HIS A 160 -22.34 -15.09 7.39
C HIS A 160 -21.19 -16.12 7.38
N PRO A 161 -20.07 -15.81 6.69
CA PRO A 161 -18.86 -16.63 6.78
C PRO A 161 -18.36 -16.72 8.22
N GLU A 162 -17.68 -17.82 8.53
CA GLU A 162 -17.03 -17.98 9.83
C GLU A 162 -15.97 -16.89 10.05
N ILE A 163 -15.98 -16.29 11.23
CA ILE A 163 -14.97 -15.31 11.64
C ILE A 163 -13.70 -16.07 12.01
N ASN A 164 -12.63 -15.80 11.27
CA ASN A 164 -11.30 -16.29 11.55
C ASN A 164 -10.52 -15.16 12.23
N LYS A 165 -9.76 -15.51 13.26
CA LYS A 165 -8.96 -14.56 14.05
C LYS A 165 -7.54 -15.11 14.20
N TRP A 166 -6.56 -14.24 14.03
CA TRP A 166 -5.14 -14.54 14.17
C TRP A 166 -4.47 -13.47 15.04
N GLU A 167 -3.61 -13.90 15.94
CA GLU A 167 -2.78 -12.99 16.73
C GLU A 167 -1.54 -12.59 15.92
N ILE A 168 -1.14 -11.33 16.04
CA ILE A 168 0.05 -10.73 15.41
C ILE A 168 0.90 -10.10 16.52
N PRO A 169 1.72 -10.91 17.23
CA PRO A 169 2.51 -10.43 18.36
C PRO A 169 3.46 -9.28 18.02
N SER A 170 4.00 -9.22 16.80
CA SER A 170 4.97 -8.21 16.38
C SER A 170 4.44 -6.77 16.38
N ILE A 171 3.12 -6.59 16.41
CA ILE A 171 2.46 -5.27 16.52
C ILE A 171 1.40 -5.23 17.62
N ASP A 172 1.40 -6.22 18.52
CA ASP A 172 0.46 -6.34 19.64
C ASP A 172 -1.02 -6.17 19.23
N CYS A 173 -1.41 -6.93 18.22
CA CYS A 173 -2.76 -6.90 17.65
C CYS A 173 -3.29 -8.29 17.32
N ALA A 174 -4.61 -8.37 17.20
CA ALA A 174 -5.29 -9.42 16.48
C ALA A 174 -5.81 -8.93 15.12
N PHE A 175 -5.77 -9.81 14.13
CA PHE A 175 -6.38 -9.63 12.82
C PHE A 175 -7.55 -10.59 12.67
N ALA A 176 -8.65 -10.14 12.09
CA ALA A 176 -9.84 -10.98 11.93
C ALA A 176 -10.60 -10.72 10.64
N THR A 177 -11.28 -11.76 10.14
CA THR A 177 -12.25 -11.62 9.05
C THR A 177 -13.59 -11.16 9.61
N ASN A 178 -14.29 -10.35 8.85
CA ASN A 178 -15.62 -9.87 9.19
C ASN A 178 -16.44 -9.68 7.91
N SER A 179 -17.74 -9.40 8.04
CA SER A 179 -18.58 -9.13 6.88
C SER A 179 -19.77 -8.26 7.25
N HIS A 180 -20.30 -7.59 6.23
CA HIS A 180 -21.58 -6.91 6.31
C HIS A 180 -22.53 -7.50 5.28
N PHE A 181 -23.81 -7.53 5.64
CA PHE A 181 -24.89 -7.96 4.77
C PHE A 181 -25.97 -6.90 4.72
N LYS A 182 -26.39 -6.52 3.51
CA LYS A 182 -27.55 -5.65 3.28
C LYS A 182 -28.62 -6.46 2.58
N PHE A 183 -29.83 -6.38 3.12
CA PHE A 183 -31.03 -6.93 2.53
C PHE A 183 -32.03 -5.81 2.30
N SER A 184 -32.59 -5.74 1.09
CA SER A 184 -33.68 -4.82 0.80
C SER A 184 -34.62 -5.39 -0.24
N THR A 185 -35.88 -4.97 -0.18
CA THR A 185 -36.91 -5.29 -1.17
C THR A 185 -37.44 -4.01 -1.80
N ILE A 186 -37.62 -4.03 -3.12
CA ILE A 186 -38.23 -2.91 -3.85
C ILE A 186 -39.65 -3.34 -4.25
N GLY A 187 -40.58 -3.14 -3.31
CA GLY A 187 -41.96 -3.60 -3.45
C GLY A 187 -42.02 -5.11 -3.69
N HIS A 188 -42.69 -5.52 -4.76
CA HIS A 188 -42.77 -6.92 -5.21
C HIS A 188 -41.92 -7.19 -6.47
N LYS A 189 -41.06 -6.24 -6.87
CA LYS A 189 -40.30 -6.33 -8.12
C LYS A 189 -38.92 -6.93 -7.90
N ASP A 190 -38.20 -6.42 -6.91
CA ASP A 190 -36.79 -6.75 -6.73
C ASP A 190 -36.48 -7.15 -5.27
N VAL A 191 -35.60 -8.13 -5.13
CA VAL A 191 -34.92 -8.48 -3.87
C VAL A 191 -33.43 -8.25 -4.09
N ILE A 192 -32.81 -7.44 -3.23
CA ILE A 192 -31.38 -7.11 -3.29
C ILE A 192 -30.70 -7.66 -2.04
N MET A 193 -29.72 -8.53 -2.25
CA MET A 193 -28.86 -9.11 -1.25
C MET A 193 -27.41 -8.74 -1.57
N GLU A 194 -26.77 -7.96 -0.71
CA GLU A 194 -25.40 -7.49 -0.91
C GLU A 194 -24.51 -7.97 0.24
N TYR A 195 -23.40 -8.61 -0.13
CA TYR A 195 -22.37 -9.06 0.78
C TYR A 195 -21.15 -8.17 0.60
N THR A 196 -20.56 -7.75 1.72
CA THR A 196 -19.31 -6.99 1.73
C THR A 196 -18.35 -7.65 2.69
N ALA A 197 -17.17 -8.01 2.20
CA ALA A 197 -16.12 -8.55 3.04
C ALA A 197 -15.47 -7.42 3.85
N LEU A 198 -15.08 -7.70 5.09
CA LEU A 198 -14.36 -6.75 5.94
C LEU A 198 -13.19 -7.45 6.60
N LEU A 199 -12.16 -6.68 6.89
CA LEU A 199 -11.03 -7.11 7.70
C LEU A 199 -10.91 -6.19 8.89
N ASP A 200 -10.61 -6.79 10.03
CA ASP A 200 -10.49 -6.11 11.30
C ASP A 200 -9.05 -6.19 11.79
N LEU A 201 -8.49 -5.06 12.21
CA LEU A 201 -7.26 -5.00 13.00
C LEU A 201 -7.63 -4.44 14.37
N ILE A 202 -7.35 -5.22 15.40
CA ILE A 202 -7.76 -4.98 16.79
C ILE A 202 -6.48 -4.90 17.60
N SER A 203 -6.15 -3.73 18.13
CA SER A 203 -5.01 -3.62 19.03
C SER A 203 -5.37 -4.18 20.40
N ASN A 204 -4.36 -4.55 21.18
CA ASN A 204 -4.54 -4.87 22.61
C ASN A 204 -4.49 -3.61 23.49
N SER A 205 -4.05 -2.47 22.94
CA SER A 205 -4.06 -1.16 23.60
C SER A 205 -4.69 -0.11 22.68
N PRO A 206 -5.42 0.89 23.18
CA PRO A 206 -5.95 1.93 22.31
C PRO A 206 -4.82 2.67 21.58
N GLN A 207 -4.95 2.84 20.26
CA GLN A 207 -3.96 3.47 19.39
C GLN A 207 -4.56 4.63 18.60
N ASN A 208 -3.74 5.62 18.28
CA ASN A 208 -4.16 6.74 17.42
C ASN A 208 -4.49 6.25 15.99
N TYR A 209 -5.45 6.88 15.32
CA TYR A 209 -5.87 6.52 13.96
C TYR A 209 -4.71 6.42 12.96
N SER A 210 -3.70 7.30 13.08
CA SER A 210 -2.54 7.33 12.20
C SER A 210 -1.67 6.08 12.32
N TRP A 211 -1.61 5.50 13.52
CA TRP A 211 -0.93 4.23 13.78
C TRP A 211 -1.60 3.09 13.02
N PHE A 212 -2.93 2.99 13.10
CA PHE A 212 -3.70 1.98 12.35
C PHE A 212 -3.53 2.15 10.84
N LEU A 213 -3.62 3.38 10.33
CA LEU A 213 -3.40 3.66 8.91
C LEU A 213 -2.03 3.18 8.44
N ASN A 214 -0.97 3.43 9.22
CA ASN A 214 0.37 2.91 8.90
C ASN A 214 0.38 1.38 8.80
N LYS A 215 -0.27 0.67 9.73
CA LYS A 215 -0.34 -0.81 9.70
C LYS A 215 -1.18 -1.31 8.52
N ILE A 216 -2.29 -0.65 8.20
CA ILE A 216 -3.15 -1.01 7.09
C ILE A 216 -2.41 -0.83 5.76
N TYR A 217 -1.71 0.29 5.52
CA TYR A 217 -0.98 0.47 4.26
C TYR A 217 0.10 -0.60 4.04
N LYS A 218 0.78 -1.01 5.11
CA LYS A 218 1.71 -2.15 5.08
C LYS A 218 1.00 -3.47 4.74
N LEU A 219 -0.21 -3.68 5.25
CA LEU A 219 -1.01 -4.86 4.96
C LEU A 219 -1.55 -4.88 3.53
N LEU A 220 -2.04 -3.74 3.02
CA LEU A 220 -2.48 -3.60 1.64
C LEU A 220 -1.32 -3.88 0.67
N SER A 221 -0.10 -3.44 1.01
CA SER A 221 1.12 -3.77 0.26
C SER A 221 1.35 -5.29 0.18
N LEU A 222 1.13 -6.01 1.29
CA LEU A 222 1.22 -7.48 1.30
C LEU A 222 0.14 -8.13 0.43
N PHE A 223 -1.10 -7.67 0.52
CA PHE A 223 -2.18 -8.17 -0.33
C PHE A 223 -1.96 -7.85 -1.80
N SER A 224 -1.29 -6.74 -2.13
CA SER A 224 -0.84 -6.48 -3.49
C SER A 224 0.15 -7.52 -3.99
N LEU A 225 1.10 -7.95 -3.15
CA LEU A 225 2.01 -9.05 -3.50
C LEU A 225 1.24 -10.34 -3.80
N PHE A 226 0.26 -10.69 -2.96
CA PHE A 226 -0.53 -11.89 -3.10
C PHE A 226 -1.45 -11.87 -4.33
N THR A 227 -2.19 -10.79 -4.53
CA THR A 227 -3.19 -10.67 -5.60
C THR A 227 -2.61 -10.26 -6.95
N GLY A 228 -1.38 -9.74 -6.97
CA GLY A 228 -0.82 -9.12 -8.17
C GLY A 228 -1.54 -7.82 -8.58
N LYS A 229 -2.45 -7.29 -7.76
CA LYS A 229 -3.22 -6.07 -8.00
C LYS A 229 -2.96 -5.01 -6.92
N GLU A 230 -2.90 -3.75 -7.31
CA GLU A 230 -2.78 -2.64 -6.35
C GLU A 230 -4.04 -2.53 -5.49
N GLN A 231 -3.87 -2.27 -4.20
CA GLN A 231 -4.92 -2.31 -3.19
C GLN A 231 -5.24 -0.90 -2.68
N PHE A 232 -6.51 -0.50 -2.76
CA PHE A 232 -7.00 0.81 -2.28
C PHE A 232 -8.14 0.61 -1.31
N LEU A 233 -8.30 1.51 -0.33
CA LEU A 233 -9.37 1.40 0.66
C LEU A 233 -10.71 1.87 0.08
N LYS A 234 -11.76 1.06 0.22
CA LYS A 234 -13.14 1.44 -0.14
C LYS A 234 -13.93 1.88 1.10
N ASP A 235 -13.78 1.17 2.21
CA ASP A 235 -14.42 1.52 3.49
C ASP A 235 -13.40 1.47 4.62
N LEU A 236 -13.49 2.41 5.55
CA LEU A 236 -12.66 2.48 6.75
C LEU A 236 -13.49 3.00 7.91
N SER A 237 -13.60 2.19 8.95
CA SER A 237 -14.36 2.51 10.15
C SER A 237 -13.58 2.15 11.39
N PHE A 238 -13.54 3.06 12.36
CA PHE A 238 -12.92 2.87 13.65
C PHE A 238 -13.96 2.64 14.73
N LYS A 239 -13.55 1.94 15.79
CA LYS A 239 -14.37 1.69 16.97
C LYS A 239 -13.53 1.86 18.23
N ILE A 240 -14.10 2.58 19.20
CA ILE A 240 -13.61 2.65 20.58
C ILE A 240 -14.13 1.41 21.33
N GLU A 241 -13.38 0.93 22.31
CA GLU A 241 -13.86 -0.15 23.19
C GLU A 241 -15.23 0.21 23.78
N ASP A 242 -16.18 -0.72 23.73
CA ASP A 242 -17.50 -0.49 24.31
C ASP A 242 -17.33 -0.37 25.83
N THR A 243 -17.83 0.71 26.42
CA THR A 243 -17.91 0.87 27.87
C THR A 243 -19.39 0.87 28.28
N PRO A 244 -19.73 0.65 29.57
CA PRO A 244 -21.11 0.75 30.04
C PRO A 244 -21.77 2.11 29.70
N GLU A 245 -20.97 3.16 29.57
CA GLU A 245 -21.39 4.54 29.29
C GLU A 245 -21.44 4.85 27.78
N VAL A 246 -20.69 4.09 26.96
CA VAL A 246 -20.50 4.34 25.54
C VAL A 246 -20.66 3.05 24.75
N GLN A 247 -21.81 2.87 24.10
CA GLN A 247 -22.11 1.70 23.27
C GLN A 247 -22.22 2.06 21.79
N ASN A 248 -21.64 1.21 20.94
CA ASN A 248 -21.81 1.26 19.48
C ASN A 248 -21.23 2.50 18.78
N ASN A 249 -20.13 3.05 19.32
CA ASN A 249 -19.39 4.16 18.73
C ASN A 249 -18.58 3.70 17.52
N LYS A 250 -19.18 3.80 16.34
CA LYS A 250 -18.51 3.56 15.06
C LYS A 250 -18.26 4.88 14.35
N TYR A 251 -17.00 5.12 14.01
CA TYR A 251 -16.56 6.33 13.34
C TYR A 251 -16.08 6.00 11.94
N LYS A 252 -16.69 6.60 10.92
CA LYS A 252 -16.30 6.37 9.54
C LYS A 252 -15.31 7.42 9.08
N VAL A 253 -14.25 7.00 8.42
CA VAL A 253 -13.18 7.91 7.97
C VAL A 253 -13.15 7.96 6.44
N PHE A 254 -12.99 9.16 5.91
CA PHE A 254 -12.84 9.42 4.49
C PHE A 254 -11.61 10.28 4.23
N PHE A 255 -10.83 9.92 3.22
CA PHE A 255 -9.70 10.71 2.73
C PHE A 255 -9.57 10.50 1.22
N THR A 256 -8.90 11.44 0.57
CA THR A 256 -8.62 11.35 -0.87
C THR A 256 -7.51 10.33 -1.11
N GLN A 257 -7.65 9.58 -2.20
CA GLN A 257 -6.71 8.56 -2.63
C GLN A 257 -6.30 8.83 -4.07
N LYS A 258 -5.22 8.17 -4.51
CA LYS A 258 -4.88 8.16 -5.93
C LYS A 258 -6.06 7.59 -6.71
N ASP A 259 -6.28 8.12 -7.92
CA ASP A 259 -7.29 7.59 -8.82
C ASP A 259 -7.10 6.09 -9.03
N PHE A 260 -8.15 5.33 -8.75
CA PHE A 260 -8.17 3.92 -9.02
C PHE A 260 -9.54 3.53 -9.56
N LYS A 261 -9.53 2.56 -10.46
CA LYS A 261 -10.73 1.90 -10.94
C LYS A 261 -10.55 0.42 -10.70
N GLU A 262 -11.41 -0.14 -9.86
CA GLU A 262 -11.46 -1.58 -9.68
C GLU A 262 -11.81 -2.21 -11.03
N GLU A 263 -10.87 -3.00 -11.56
CA GLU A 263 -11.04 -3.71 -12.82
C GLU A 263 -11.91 -4.97 -12.63
N LYS A 264 -11.62 -6.02 -13.40
CA LYS A 264 -12.18 -7.35 -13.18
C LYS A 264 -11.72 -7.91 -11.83
N ASP A 265 -12.54 -8.81 -11.29
CA ASP A 265 -12.18 -9.66 -10.16
C ASP A 265 -10.82 -10.34 -10.36
N ILE A 266 -10.15 -10.65 -9.25
CA ILE A 266 -8.89 -11.36 -9.31
C ILE A 266 -9.10 -12.78 -9.86
N ASP A 267 -8.15 -13.24 -10.66
CA ASP A 267 -8.09 -14.64 -11.03
C ASP A 267 -7.46 -15.43 -9.88
N SER A 268 -8.23 -16.36 -9.29
CA SER A 268 -7.77 -17.23 -8.20
C SER A 268 -6.56 -18.10 -8.57
N ILE A 269 -6.35 -18.39 -9.86
CA ILE A 269 -5.21 -19.15 -10.35
C ILE A 269 -3.96 -18.26 -10.39
N GLU A 270 -4.10 -17.04 -10.91
CA GLU A 270 -3.02 -16.05 -11.05
C GLU A 270 -2.74 -15.24 -9.77
N SER A 271 -3.38 -15.61 -8.65
CA SER A 271 -3.25 -14.95 -7.36
C SER A 271 -2.96 -15.94 -6.24
N ILE A 272 -2.39 -15.46 -5.14
CA ILE A 272 -2.44 -16.11 -3.84
C ILE A 272 -3.71 -15.60 -3.15
N THR A 273 -4.67 -16.48 -2.95
CA THR A 273 -5.98 -16.15 -2.35
C THR A 273 -5.98 -16.41 -0.85
N PHE A 274 -7.03 -15.96 -0.16
CA PHE A 274 -7.20 -16.22 1.27
C PHE A 274 -7.19 -17.73 1.58
N SER A 275 -7.85 -18.54 0.77
CA SER A 275 -7.89 -20.01 0.92
C SER A 275 -6.50 -20.66 0.83
N ASP A 276 -5.57 -20.08 0.06
CA ASP A 276 -4.20 -20.58 -0.05
C ASP A 276 -3.38 -20.36 1.25
N ILE A 277 -3.75 -19.36 2.05
CA ILE A 277 -2.91 -18.87 3.16
C ILE A 277 -3.58 -18.91 4.53
N LYS A 278 -4.90 -19.15 4.60
CA LYS A 278 -5.72 -19.07 5.81
C LYS A 278 -5.06 -19.72 7.04
N ASP A 279 -4.57 -20.94 6.88
CA ASP A 279 -4.03 -21.75 7.98
C ASP A 279 -2.67 -21.24 8.49
N ASN A 280 -1.92 -20.53 7.66
CA ASN A 280 -0.60 -19.98 7.99
C ASN A 280 -0.57 -18.45 8.05
N LEU A 281 -1.74 -17.79 7.94
CA LEU A 281 -1.82 -16.35 7.79
C LEU A 281 -1.21 -15.61 8.99
N ALA A 282 -1.41 -16.10 10.21
CA ALA A 282 -0.77 -15.55 11.42
C ALA A 282 0.76 -15.46 11.27
N ILE A 283 1.38 -16.53 10.76
CA ILE A 283 2.83 -16.62 10.58
C ILE A 283 3.29 -15.59 9.55
N TYR A 284 2.59 -15.52 8.41
CA TYR A 284 2.92 -14.60 7.33
C TYR A 284 2.77 -13.14 7.74
N LEU A 285 1.67 -12.79 8.42
CA LEU A 285 1.43 -11.43 8.93
C LEU A 285 2.49 -11.03 9.97
N ASN A 286 2.77 -11.92 10.93
CA ASN A 286 3.76 -11.63 11.98
C ASN A 286 5.16 -11.41 11.38
N LYS A 287 5.59 -12.29 10.47
CA LYS A 287 6.87 -12.15 9.75
C LYS A 287 6.91 -10.91 8.89
N TRP A 288 5.83 -10.61 8.16
CA TRP A 288 5.75 -9.41 7.33
C TRP A 288 6.04 -8.15 8.12
N TYR A 289 5.36 -7.94 9.25
CA TYR A 289 5.59 -6.75 10.07
C TYR A 289 6.98 -6.69 10.72
N LEU A 290 7.56 -7.83 11.09
CA LEU A 290 8.95 -7.88 11.59
C LEU A 290 9.95 -7.47 10.52
N LEU A 291 9.84 -8.07 9.32
CA LEU A 291 10.74 -7.82 8.21
C LEU A 291 10.59 -6.42 7.62
N TYR A 292 9.38 -5.85 7.68
CA TYR A 292 9.11 -4.54 7.12
C TYR A 292 10.02 -3.46 7.71
N ASN A 293 10.41 -3.56 8.99
CA ASN A 293 11.27 -2.55 9.63
C ASN A 293 12.64 -2.44 8.94
N ASP A 294 13.18 -3.56 8.46
CA ASP A 294 14.51 -3.60 7.81
C ASP A 294 14.41 -3.49 6.28
N LEU A 295 13.34 -4.03 5.70
CA LEU A 295 13.16 -4.17 4.25
C LEU A 295 12.19 -3.16 3.63
N GLU A 296 11.63 -2.23 4.40
CA GLU A 296 10.71 -1.19 3.91
C GLU A 296 11.21 -0.48 2.64
N PRO A 297 12.47 -0.02 2.54
CA PRO A 297 12.95 0.63 1.32
C PRO A 297 12.89 -0.29 0.09
N ILE A 298 13.14 -1.58 0.28
CA ILE A 298 13.14 -2.59 -0.80
C ILE A 298 11.70 -2.91 -1.22
N TYR A 299 10.81 -3.12 -0.25
CA TYR A 299 9.40 -3.39 -0.51
C TYR A 299 8.73 -2.21 -1.22
N ASN A 300 8.95 -0.99 -0.73
CA ASN A 300 8.41 0.22 -1.34
C ASN A 300 8.96 0.43 -2.76
N LEU A 301 10.27 0.22 -2.98
CA LEU A 301 10.87 0.35 -4.30
C LEU A 301 10.30 -0.70 -5.27
N TYR A 302 10.18 -1.95 -4.84
CA TYR A 302 9.63 -3.04 -5.67
C TYR A 302 8.16 -2.82 -6.01
N ILE A 303 7.31 -2.55 -5.02
CA ILE A 303 5.86 -2.37 -5.21
C ILE A 303 5.58 -1.15 -6.09
N ASN A 304 6.20 0.00 -5.78
CA ASN A 304 6.08 1.19 -6.62
C ASN A 304 6.56 0.91 -8.05
N THR A 305 7.67 0.17 -8.21
CA THR A 305 8.17 -0.19 -9.54
C THR A 305 7.19 -1.06 -10.32
N LYS A 306 6.58 -2.04 -9.65
CA LYS A 306 5.63 -2.98 -10.25
C LYS A 306 4.35 -2.28 -10.73
N TYR A 307 3.78 -1.39 -9.92
CA TYR A 307 2.47 -0.77 -10.20
C TYR A 307 2.56 0.61 -10.86
N HIS A 308 3.68 1.31 -10.77
CA HIS A 308 3.82 2.68 -11.27
C HIS A 308 4.97 2.86 -12.27
N GLY A 309 5.72 1.79 -12.56
CA GLY A 309 6.74 1.82 -13.59
C GLY A 309 6.13 1.98 -14.97
N ILE A 310 6.40 3.13 -15.60
CA ILE A 310 5.97 3.42 -16.96
C ILE A 310 7.00 2.89 -17.97
N TYR A 311 8.28 3.19 -17.77
CA TYR A 311 9.37 2.85 -18.69
C TYR A 311 10.13 1.59 -18.27
N GLU A 312 10.50 0.75 -19.22
CA GLU A 312 11.20 -0.52 -18.96
C GLU A 312 12.61 -0.31 -18.40
N GLU A 313 13.30 0.76 -18.81
CA GLU A 313 14.61 1.15 -18.31
C GLU A 313 14.54 1.54 -16.83
N TRP A 314 13.50 2.29 -16.46
CA TRP A 314 13.28 2.69 -15.08
C TRP A 314 12.94 1.50 -14.19
N LYS A 315 12.07 0.59 -14.67
CA LYS A 315 11.78 -0.67 -13.99
C LYS A 315 13.05 -1.50 -13.77
N PHE A 316 13.86 -1.61 -14.81
CA PHE A 316 15.11 -2.37 -14.77
C PHE A 316 16.09 -1.83 -13.74
N LEU A 317 16.31 -0.51 -13.72
CA LEU A 317 17.17 0.13 -12.74
C LEU A 317 16.66 -0.04 -11.31
N ASN A 318 15.35 0.01 -11.09
CA ASN A 318 14.80 -0.17 -9.75
C ASN A 318 14.82 -1.64 -9.29
N TYR A 319 14.55 -2.61 -10.17
CA TYR A 319 14.65 -4.02 -9.81
C TYR A 319 16.10 -4.42 -9.52
N THR A 320 17.06 -3.93 -10.30
CA THR A 320 18.49 -4.19 -10.02
C THR A 320 18.93 -3.57 -8.69
N ARG A 321 18.52 -2.33 -8.39
CA ARG A 321 18.74 -1.69 -7.09
C ARG A 321 18.06 -2.45 -5.94
N SER A 322 16.85 -2.94 -6.14
CA SER A 322 16.10 -3.71 -5.15
C SER A 322 16.84 -5.00 -4.78
N LEU A 323 17.35 -5.74 -5.77
CA LEU A 323 18.13 -6.96 -5.54
C LEU A 323 19.48 -6.69 -4.87
N GLU A 324 20.18 -5.61 -5.27
CA GLU A 324 21.42 -5.22 -4.60
C GLU A 324 21.18 -4.80 -3.15
N GLY A 325 20.15 -3.99 -2.90
CA GLY A 325 19.77 -3.57 -1.56
C GLY A 325 19.34 -4.76 -0.69
N TYR A 326 18.54 -5.67 -1.24
CA TYR A 326 18.17 -6.92 -0.58
C TYR A 326 19.41 -7.74 -0.19
N HIS A 327 20.37 -7.92 -1.10
CA HIS A 327 21.61 -8.63 -0.80
C HIS A 327 22.34 -7.97 0.38
N ARG A 328 22.56 -6.66 0.34
CA ARG A 328 23.27 -5.93 1.40
C ARG A 328 22.60 -6.05 2.77
N LEU A 329 21.27 -6.14 2.81
CA LEU A 329 20.51 -6.25 4.06
C LEU A 329 20.44 -7.70 4.59
N ARG A 330 20.51 -8.70 3.72
CA ARG A 330 20.30 -10.13 4.09
C ARG A 330 21.57 -10.97 4.11
N PHE A 331 22.65 -10.50 3.49
CA PHE A 331 23.93 -11.20 3.34
C PHE A 331 25.05 -10.35 3.94
N THR A 332 24.98 -10.08 5.24
CA THR A 332 25.89 -9.17 5.96
C THR A 332 27.35 -9.65 5.97
N ASP A 333 27.57 -10.95 5.89
CA ASP A 333 28.90 -11.56 5.96
C ASP A 333 29.52 -11.79 4.57
N SER A 334 28.82 -11.42 3.49
CA SER A 334 29.21 -11.71 2.11
C SER A 334 30.20 -10.68 1.55
N THR A 335 31.47 -10.87 1.90
CA THR A 335 32.62 -10.07 1.46
C THR A 335 33.77 -10.99 1.03
N PHE A 336 34.79 -10.45 0.34
CA PHE A 336 35.98 -11.23 -0.02
C PHE A 336 36.84 -11.58 1.19
N CYS A 337 36.85 -10.70 2.18
CA CYS A 337 37.49 -10.87 3.48
C CYS A 337 36.81 -9.95 4.50
N ASN A 338 37.02 -10.22 5.79
CA ASN A 338 36.48 -9.36 6.84
C ASN A 338 37.08 -7.95 6.75
N PRO A 339 36.33 -6.89 7.11
CA PRO A 339 36.85 -5.53 7.14
C PRO A 339 38.14 -5.39 7.96
N SER A 340 38.23 -6.10 9.09
CA SER A 340 39.42 -6.10 9.96
C SER A 340 40.66 -6.65 9.28
N ASP A 341 40.51 -7.60 8.37
CA ASP A 341 41.62 -8.21 7.63
C ASP A 341 42.04 -7.33 6.44
N TYR A 342 41.10 -6.56 5.90
CA TYR A 342 41.34 -5.65 4.78
C TYR A 342 41.94 -4.31 5.22
N ASP A 343 41.62 -3.80 6.40
CA ASP A 343 42.03 -2.46 6.85
C ASP A 343 43.55 -2.22 6.84
N PRO A 344 44.41 -3.19 7.25
CA PRO A 344 45.86 -3.04 7.12
C PRO A 344 46.32 -2.96 5.65
N ILE A 345 45.71 -3.74 4.75
CA ILE A 345 46.01 -3.75 3.31
C ILE A 345 45.62 -2.40 2.70
N LYS A 346 44.41 -1.92 3.01
CA LYS A 346 43.90 -0.62 2.57
C LYS A 346 44.82 0.50 3.04
N THR A 347 45.21 0.51 4.30
CA THR A 347 46.09 1.52 4.88
C THR A 347 47.43 1.54 4.16
N ALA A 348 48.06 0.38 3.96
CA ALA A 348 49.33 0.29 3.24
C ALA A 348 49.26 0.85 1.81
N ILE A 349 48.17 0.55 1.07
CA ILE A 349 47.97 1.07 -0.28
C ILE A 349 47.74 2.59 -0.26
N ILE A 350 46.91 3.10 0.67
CA ILE A 350 46.63 4.54 0.80
C ILE A 350 47.92 5.31 1.12
N THR A 351 48.70 4.85 2.09
CA THR A 351 49.99 5.47 2.46
C THR A 351 50.94 5.47 1.27
N HIS A 352 51.04 4.37 0.53
CA HIS A 352 51.88 4.32 -0.66
C HIS A 352 51.43 5.30 -1.76
N LEU A 353 50.11 5.45 -1.97
CA LEU A 353 49.56 6.44 -2.91
C LEU A 353 49.86 7.88 -2.46
N GLU A 354 49.84 8.15 -1.15
CA GLU A 354 50.18 9.46 -0.59
C GLU A 354 51.65 9.83 -0.81
N GLU A 355 52.55 8.87 -0.66
CA GLU A 355 53.98 9.05 -0.88
C GLU A 355 54.35 9.15 -2.37
N THR A 356 53.63 8.42 -3.24
CA THR A 356 53.96 8.33 -4.67
C THR A 356 53.36 9.48 -5.48
N ILE A 357 52.15 9.93 -5.14
CA ILE A 357 51.42 10.97 -5.89
C ILE A 357 51.46 12.28 -5.10
N THR A 358 52.58 12.98 -5.21
CA THR A 358 52.82 14.28 -4.57
C THR A 358 52.47 15.48 -5.46
N ASP A 359 52.27 15.26 -6.76
CA ASP A 359 51.91 16.30 -7.72
C ASP A 359 50.50 16.84 -7.43
N GLU A 360 50.37 18.17 -7.30
CA GLU A 360 49.09 18.84 -7.06
C GLU A 360 48.09 18.63 -8.20
N THR A 361 48.57 18.48 -9.43
CA THR A 361 47.71 18.26 -10.62
C THR A 361 47.06 16.87 -10.65
N LEU A 362 47.55 15.92 -9.85
CA LEU A 362 47.08 14.54 -9.79
C LEU A 362 46.24 14.22 -8.55
N GLN A 363 45.92 15.21 -7.71
CA GLN A 363 45.20 14.97 -6.45
C GLN A 363 43.79 14.39 -6.67
N ASP A 364 43.08 14.79 -7.73
CA ASP A 364 41.78 14.22 -8.06
C ASP A 364 41.87 12.74 -8.45
N LEU A 365 42.92 12.36 -9.18
CA LEU A 365 43.19 10.96 -9.52
C LEU A 365 43.51 10.14 -8.27
N LYS A 366 44.38 10.65 -7.40
CA LYS A 366 44.72 10.03 -6.11
C LYS A 366 43.47 9.80 -5.27
N LYS A 367 42.60 10.81 -5.13
CA LYS A 367 41.34 10.71 -4.39
C LYS A 367 40.40 9.66 -5.01
N ASN A 368 40.32 9.60 -6.34
CA ASN A 368 39.52 8.58 -7.02
C ASN A 368 40.04 7.15 -6.77
N MET A 369 41.37 6.95 -6.81
CA MET A 369 42.00 5.67 -6.47
C MET A 369 41.72 5.28 -5.01
N GLN A 370 41.91 6.20 -4.06
CA GLN A 370 41.63 6.00 -2.64
C GLN A 370 40.16 5.61 -2.38
N ASN A 371 39.22 6.27 -3.06
CA ASN A 371 37.80 5.93 -2.97
C ASN A 371 37.51 4.53 -3.55
N SER A 372 38.14 4.18 -4.67
CA SER A 372 37.95 2.88 -5.33
C SER A 372 38.45 1.71 -4.49
N ILE A 373 39.60 1.86 -3.82
CA ILE A 373 40.14 0.81 -2.92
C ILE A 373 39.42 0.74 -1.58
N SER A 374 38.71 1.80 -1.17
CA SER A 374 38.07 1.85 0.15
C SER A 374 37.05 0.74 0.39
N TYR A 375 36.46 0.20 -0.68
CA TYR A 375 35.43 -0.85 -0.64
C TYR A 375 35.80 -2.08 -1.46
N ALA A 376 37.07 -2.27 -1.84
CA ALA A 376 37.46 -3.37 -2.74
C ALA A 376 37.33 -4.77 -2.11
N TYR A 377 37.19 -4.85 -0.78
CA TYR A 377 36.86 -6.09 -0.07
C TYR A 377 35.39 -6.52 -0.24
N GLU A 378 34.50 -5.63 -0.65
CA GLU A 378 33.10 -5.96 -0.86
C GLU A 378 32.86 -6.72 -2.17
N TYR A 379 31.82 -7.57 -2.19
CA TYR A 379 31.41 -8.22 -3.42
C TYR A 379 30.90 -7.23 -4.47
N PRO A 380 31.32 -7.32 -5.74
CA PRO A 380 30.76 -6.48 -6.80
C PRO A 380 29.30 -6.88 -7.10
N PHE A 381 28.54 -5.95 -7.70
CA PHE A 381 27.12 -6.11 -8.03
C PHE A 381 26.76 -7.49 -8.61
N LYS A 382 27.47 -7.97 -9.64
CA LYS A 382 27.21 -9.27 -10.25
C LYS A 382 27.36 -10.43 -9.26
N LYS A 383 28.36 -10.39 -8.38
CA LYS A 383 28.61 -11.45 -7.40
C LYS A 383 27.48 -11.48 -6.36
N ARG A 384 27.00 -10.31 -5.92
CA ARG A 384 25.81 -10.19 -5.07
C ARG A 384 24.59 -10.85 -5.68
N LEU A 385 24.27 -10.52 -6.94
CA LEU A 385 23.12 -11.12 -7.63
C LEU A 385 23.23 -12.64 -7.79
N ILE A 386 24.43 -13.15 -8.08
CA ILE A 386 24.69 -14.59 -8.19
C ILE A 386 24.47 -15.28 -6.84
N GLU A 387 24.91 -14.68 -5.74
CA GLU A 387 24.73 -15.22 -4.40
C GLU A 387 23.26 -15.26 -3.99
N VAL A 388 22.52 -14.17 -4.24
CA VAL A 388 21.06 -14.13 -4.05
C VAL A 388 20.39 -15.27 -4.83
N ALA A 389 20.70 -15.44 -6.11
CA ALA A 389 20.09 -16.50 -6.92
C ALA A 389 20.49 -17.92 -6.45
N ASN A 390 21.70 -18.10 -5.92
CA ASN A 390 22.15 -19.40 -5.40
C ASN A 390 21.53 -19.76 -4.03
N SER A 391 20.98 -18.78 -3.31
CA SER A 391 20.29 -19.03 -2.03
C SER A 391 18.90 -19.67 -2.21
N ILE A 392 18.40 -19.75 -3.44
CA ILE A 392 17.06 -20.26 -3.76
C ILE A 392 17.11 -21.77 -4.02
N ASP A 393 16.15 -22.49 -3.45
CA ASP A 393 15.98 -23.93 -3.65
C ASP A 393 15.84 -24.32 -5.13
N ALA A 394 16.39 -25.48 -5.48
CA ALA A 394 16.47 -25.96 -6.86
C ALA A 394 15.13 -25.96 -7.63
N PRO A 395 13.98 -26.37 -7.05
CA PRO A 395 12.70 -26.35 -7.76
C PRO A 395 12.30 -24.94 -8.21
N ILE A 396 12.39 -23.95 -7.31
CA ILE A 396 12.07 -22.55 -7.60
C ILE A 396 13.11 -21.96 -8.56
N PHE A 397 14.40 -22.25 -8.32
CA PHE A 397 15.48 -21.81 -9.19
C PHE A 397 15.23 -22.22 -10.65
N ASN A 398 14.76 -23.44 -10.89
CA ASN A 398 14.50 -23.97 -12.22
C ASN A 398 13.28 -23.34 -12.93
N ARG A 399 12.42 -22.62 -12.20
CA ARG A 399 11.34 -21.80 -12.78
C ARG A 399 11.88 -20.48 -13.32
N ILE A 400 12.87 -19.88 -12.65
CA ILE A 400 13.44 -18.57 -13.05
C ILE A 400 14.60 -18.75 -14.02
N PHE A 401 15.41 -19.79 -13.85
CA PHE A 401 16.63 -20.07 -14.60
C PHE A 401 16.64 -21.48 -15.16
N LYS A 402 17.28 -21.68 -16.31
CA LYS A 402 17.43 -23.03 -16.89
C LYS A 402 18.47 -23.87 -16.14
N ASN A 403 19.55 -23.22 -15.70
CA ASN A 403 20.65 -23.82 -14.94
C ASN A 403 21.60 -22.71 -14.44
N LYS A 404 22.64 -23.08 -13.70
CA LYS A 404 23.65 -22.13 -13.18
C LYS A 404 24.42 -21.37 -14.27
N LYS A 405 24.56 -21.93 -15.48
CA LYS A 405 25.23 -21.24 -16.60
C LYS A 405 24.36 -20.11 -17.15
N ASP A 406 23.07 -20.38 -17.39
CA ASP A 406 22.08 -19.35 -17.74
C ASP A 406 22.05 -18.25 -16.67
N MET A 407 21.88 -18.61 -15.39
CA MET A 407 21.85 -17.63 -14.30
C MET A 407 23.08 -16.71 -14.31
N LYS A 408 24.29 -17.26 -14.42
CA LYS A 408 25.52 -16.45 -14.47
C LYS A 408 25.59 -15.56 -15.72
N GLY A 409 25.13 -16.07 -16.87
CA GLY A 409 25.05 -15.31 -18.14
C GLY A 409 24.04 -14.16 -18.04
N PHE A 410 22.86 -14.43 -17.52
CA PHE A 410 21.82 -13.44 -17.25
C PHE A 410 22.33 -12.34 -16.31
N MET A 411 22.92 -12.69 -15.16
CA MET A 411 23.46 -11.70 -14.21
C MET A 411 24.60 -10.87 -14.81
N ASN A 412 25.39 -11.44 -15.73
CA ASN A 412 26.39 -10.68 -16.47
C ASN A 412 25.74 -9.63 -17.37
N LYS A 413 24.72 -10.03 -18.15
CA LYS A 413 24.01 -9.12 -19.05
C LYS A 413 23.22 -8.06 -18.28
N VAL A 414 22.70 -8.40 -17.10
CA VAL A 414 22.08 -7.43 -16.18
C VAL A 414 23.10 -6.37 -15.74
N LYS A 415 24.31 -6.78 -15.31
CA LYS A 415 25.40 -5.87 -14.96
C LYS A 415 25.75 -4.92 -16.11
N GLU A 416 25.99 -5.46 -17.32
CA GLU A 416 26.38 -4.62 -18.46
C GLU A 416 25.26 -3.67 -18.90
N THR A 417 24.01 -4.14 -18.89
CA THR A 417 22.84 -3.29 -19.19
C THR A 417 22.71 -2.15 -18.18
N ARG A 418 22.85 -2.44 -16.87
CA ARG A 418 22.84 -1.42 -15.81
C ARG A 418 23.97 -0.42 -16.01
N ASN A 419 25.18 -0.90 -16.26
CA ASN A 419 26.36 -0.06 -16.48
C ASN A 419 26.17 0.88 -17.67
N LYS A 420 25.67 0.39 -18.80
CA LYS A 420 25.37 1.21 -19.98
C LYS A 420 24.29 2.26 -19.71
N MET A 421 23.24 1.91 -18.96
CA MET A 421 22.18 2.85 -18.58
C MET A 421 22.68 3.95 -17.62
N THR A 422 23.66 3.66 -16.77
CA THR A 422 24.27 4.66 -15.88
C THR A 422 25.44 5.41 -16.51
N HIS A 423 26.09 4.82 -17.53
CA HIS A 423 27.26 5.36 -18.23
C HIS A 423 27.10 5.19 -19.75
N PRO A 424 26.43 6.15 -20.44
CA PRO A 424 26.02 6.02 -21.84
C PRO A 424 27.16 5.89 -22.87
N GLN A 425 28.40 6.17 -22.48
CA GLN A 425 29.56 6.22 -23.39
C GLN A 425 30.18 4.85 -23.73
N THR A 426 29.69 3.76 -23.13
CA THR A 426 30.23 2.40 -23.37
C THR A 426 29.67 1.80 -24.68
N GLU A 427 30.49 1.41 -25.65
CA GLU A 427 30.04 0.87 -26.96
C GLU A 427 29.47 -0.57 -26.91
N ASP A 428 29.18 -1.11 -25.73
CA ASP A 428 28.82 -2.52 -25.58
C ASP A 428 27.54 -2.93 -26.33
N SER A 429 27.69 -3.95 -27.18
CA SER A 429 26.64 -4.53 -28.02
C SER A 429 25.80 -5.61 -27.32
N ASN A 430 26.20 -6.06 -26.12
CA ASN A 430 25.54 -7.16 -25.41
C ASN A 430 24.72 -6.72 -24.19
N ILE A 431 23.76 -5.82 -24.42
CA ILE A 431 22.80 -5.35 -23.41
C ILE A 431 21.37 -5.85 -23.69
N PHE A 432 20.47 -5.74 -22.71
CA PHE A 432 19.04 -5.90 -22.95
C PHE A 432 18.46 -4.61 -23.56
N SER A 433 17.62 -4.76 -24.57
CA SER A 433 16.91 -3.67 -25.23
C SER A 433 15.51 -4.10 -25.65
N ASN A 434 14.58 -3.14 -25.72
CA ASN A 434 13.21 -3.33 -26.18
C ASN A 434 12.54 -4.55 -25.51
N ARG A 435 12.10 -5.53 -26.31
CA ARG A 435 11.46 -6.75 -25.84
C ARG A 435 12.32 -7.58 -24.88
N THR A 436 13.64 -7.64 -25.08
CA THR A 436 14.52 -8.39 -24.18
C THR A 436 14.69 -7.71 -22.82
N LEU A 437 14.57 -6.37 -22.76
CA LEU A 437 14.56 -5.61 -21.51
C LEU A 437 13.27 -5.87 -20.72
N TYR A 438 12.12 -5.86 -21.40
CA TYR A 438 10.84 -6.25 -20.80
C TYR A 438 10.88 -7.67 -20.21
N LEU A 439 11.40 -8.65 -20.96
CA LEU A 439 11.55 -10.02 -20.47
C LEU A 439 12.55 -10.11 -19.30
N ALA A 440 13.61 -9.30 -19.31
CA ALA A 440 14.55 -9.24 -18.19
C ALA A 440 13.86 -8.68 -16.93
N ASN A 441 13.02 -7.65 -17.07
CA ASN A 441 12.21 -7.11 -15.98
C ASN A 441 11.26 -8.14 -15.38
N ILE A 442 10.66 -9.01 -16.19
CA ILE A 442 9.83 -10.12 -15.69
C ILE A 442 10.67 -11.07 -14.82
N ARG A 443 11.85 -11.53 -15.30
CA ARG A 443 12.71 -12.43 -14.52
C ARG A 443 13.22 -11.78 -13.23
N LEU A 444 13.62 -10.51 -13.28
CA LEU A 444 14.07 -9.76 -12.10
C LEU A 444 12.93 -9.57 -11.08
N SER A 445 11.74 -9.20 -11.56
CA SER A 445 10.57 -9.03 -10.71
C SER A 445 10.16 -10.36 -10.05
N ALA A 446 10.15 -11.45 -10.81
CA ALA A 446 9.86 -12.79 -10.30
C ALA A 446 10.88 -13.25 -9.24
N LEU A 447 12.17 -12.92 -9.43
CA LEU A 447 13.21 -13.18 -8.45
C LEU A 447 12.96 -12.41 -7.14
N ILE A 448 12.66 -11.11 -7.22
CA ILE A 448 12.37 -10.31 -6.01
C ILE A 448 11.12 -10.84 -5.29
N HIS A 449 10.03 -11.11 -6.02
CA HIS A 449 8.80 -11.63 -5.42
C HIS A 449 9.05 -12.97 -4.73
N THR A 450 9.81 -13.86 -5.36
CA THR A 450 10.22 -15.14 -4.79
C THR A 450 10.95 -14.97 -3.46
N LEU A 451 11.92 -14.06 -3.39
CA LEU A 451 12.67 -13.79 -2.17
C LEU A 451 11.75 -13.30 -1.04
N ILE A 452 10.80 -12.42 -1.35
CA ILE A 452 9.80 -11.97 -0.37
C ILE A 452 8.96 -13.13 0.15
N LEU A 453 8.48 -14.02 -0.73
CA LEU A 453 7.69 -15.20 -0.31
C LEU A 453 8.52 -16.19 0.53
N ILE A 454 9.80 -16.38 0.20
CA ILE A 454 10.72 -17.20 1.00
C ILE A 454 10.90 -16.60 2.40
N ASP A 455 11.14 -15.28 2.50
CA ASP A 455 11.31 -14.59 3.78
C ASP A 455 10.04 -14.65 4.65
N LEU A 456 8.86 -14.55 4.02
CA LEU A 456 7.57 -14.78 4.67
C LEU A 456 7.39 -16.23 5.14
N GLY A 457 8.19 -17.17 4.62
CA GLY A 457 8.18 -18.59 5.01
C GLY A 457 7.19 -19.43 4.23
N PHE A 458 6.84 -19.04 3.00
CA PHE A 458 6.04 -19.90 2.14
C PHE A 458 6.82 -21.18 1.78
N PRO A 459 6.15 -22.35 1.73
CA PRO A 459 6.78 -23.60 1.33
C PRO A 459 7.33 -23.54 -0.10
N SER A 460 8.50 -24.13 -0.34
CA SER A 460 9.19 -24.03 -1.63
C SER A 460 8.38 -24.62 -2.80
N ASN A 461 7.64 -25.71 -2.55
CA ASN A 461 6.72 -26.31 -3.54
C ASN A 461 5.53 -25.39 -3.87
N PHE A 462 5.00 -24.65 -2.90
CA PHE A 462 3.93 -23.69 -3.13
C PHE A 462 4.42 -22.55 -4.01
N ILE A 463 5.58 -21.97 -3.69
CA ILE A 463 6.20 -20.90 -4.50
C ILE A 463 6.47 -21.41 -5.92
N GLU A 464 7.09 -22.57 -6.06
CA GLU A 464 7.41 -23.18 -7.35
C GLU A 464 6.17 -23.37 -8.24
N HIS A 465 5.07 -23.85 -7.66
CA HIS A 465 3.79 -24.01 -8.35
C HIS A 465 3.16 -22.66 -8.74
N LYS A 466 3.07 -21.70 -7.80
CA LYS A 466 2.38 -20.41 -8.03
C LYS A 466 3.15 -19.46 -8.94
N LEU A 467 4.48 -19.56 -9.02
CA LEU A 467 5.30 -18.58 -9.74
C LEU A 467 4.95 -18.44 -11.23
N SER A 468 4.62 -19.55 -11.89
CA SER A 468 4.22 -19.55 -13.31
C SER A 468 2.90 -18.81 -13.55
N TYR A 469 2.00 -18.79 -12.56
CA TYR A 469 0.71 -18.10 -12.65
C TYR A 469 0.84 -16.63 -12.24
N LEU A 470 1.66 -16.33 -11.22
CA LEU A 470 1.97 -14.96 -10.81
C LEU A 470 2.74 -14.17 -11.89
N TYR A 471 3.42 -14.88 -12.81
CA TYR A 471 4.19 -14.30 -13.91
C TYR A 471 3.99 -15.05 -15.22
N TYR A 472 2.87 -14.78 -15.91
CA TYR A 472 2.49 -15.40 -17.19
C TYR A 472 3.64 -15.52 -18.21
N ASN A 473 4.44 -14.46 -18.38
CA ASN A 473 5.54 -14.42 -19.35
C ASN A 473 6.88 -14.97 -18.83
N LEU A 474 6.94 -15.59 -17.64
CA LEU A 474 8.19 -16.05 -17.05
C LEU A 474 8.84 -17.18 -17.86
N GLU A 475 8.07 -18.16 -18.34
CA GLU A 475 8.62 -19.24 -19.16
C GLU A 475 9.08 -18.73 -20.54
N THR A 476 8.37 -17.75 -21.12
CA THR A 476 8.82 -17.05 -22.33
C THR A 476 10.14 -16.32 -22.09
N ALA A 477 10.25 -15.58 -20.99
CA ALA A 477 11.46 -14.86 -20.62
C ALA A 477 12.64 -15.82 -20.36
N LYS A 478 12.38 -16.94 -19.70
CA LYS A 478 13.37 -18.01 -19.50
C LYS A 478 13.82 -18.57 -20.84
N ARG A 479 12.91 -18.94 -21.74
CA ARG A 479 13.25 -19.53 -23.05
C ARG A 479 14.08 -18.60 -23.93
N GLU A 480 13.72 -17.32 -24.01
CA GLU A 480 14.28 -16.39 -24.99
C GLU A 480 15.52 -15.63 -24.53
N LEU A 481 15.78 -15.55 -23.22
CA LEU A 481 16.97 -14.90 -22.67
C LEU A 481 18.10 -15.89 -22.35
N ASN A 482 17.93 -17.17 -22.70
CA ASN A 482 18.89 -18.26 -22.52
C ASN A 482 19.98 -18.30 -23.58
#